data_AF-A0A930NNS9-F1
#
_entry.id   AF-A0A930NNS9-F1
#
_cell.length_a   1.000
_cell.length_b   1.000
_cell.length_c   1.000
_cell.angle_alpha   90.00
_cell.angle_beta   90.00
_cell.angle_gamma   90.00
#
_symmetry.space_group_name_H-M   'P 1'
#
loop_
_entity.id
_entity.type
_entity.pdbx_description
1 polymer ?
#
loop_
_entity_poly.entity_id
_entity_poly.type
_entity_poly.pdbx_seq_one_letter_code
_entity_poly.pdbx_strand_id
1 'polypeptide(L)'
;MKYYYKLPVLSETGKRLRKFNSQAILSLRRADAYAKRMGAVAYHSSNDAFAGGVAFLIFEKEPNPAVFRVATKIDDELCYEPNVKLDSGVVVVKKNELPKDDPDCLYDCSKLLSWADVRDRYSLATWAKTANITDADKMTEDALREEITKRMKDRNFISYLRISDMPAPDLVQSHQLRKGSRVHLRAVRPSVKVASRAVTAERQRMALPIMSISSLLDILTGGNTAVAAECGTTPIFFEWKRNWYIGVDVPCDANKDMQLIESAAFTFMLNTKKQTLAREAADFDEYCKEEKAERERLIAEKKEIDRLKGK
;
A
#
# COMPACT_ATOMS: atom_id res chain seq x y z
N MET A 1 -5.04 -17.34 18.15
CA MET A 1 -6.50 -17.08 18.06
C MET A 1 -7.18 -17.66 19.27
N LYS A 2 -7.85 -16.80 20.04
CA LYS A 2 -8.51 -17.15 21.30
C LYS A 2 -10.03 -17.16 21.18
N TYR A 3 -10.57 -16.27 20.35
CA TYR A 3 -12.00 -16.07 20.19
C TYR A 3 -12.42 -16.32 18.74
N TYR A 4 -13.58 -16.94 18.57
CA TYR A 4 -14.15 -17.25 17.27
C TYR A 4 -15.59 -16.77 17.21
N TYR A 5 -15.94 -16.11 16.12
CA TYR A 5 -17.24 -15.49 15.95
C TYR A 5 -17.86 -15.86 14.61
N LYS A 6 -19.19 -15.83 14.57
CA LYS A 6 -19.96 -15.76 13.33
C LYS A 6 -20.74 -14.45 13.26
N LEU A 7 -20.89 -13.92 12.07
CA LEU A 7 -21.50 -12.62 11.80
C LEU A 7 -22.33 -12.69 10.51
N PRO A 8 -23.65 -12.41 10.53
CA PRO A 8 -24.44 -12.39 9.31
C PRO A 8 -23.92 -11.36 8.31
N VAL A 9 -23.81 -11.72 7.04
CA VAL A 9 -23.21 -10.81 6.04
C VAL A 9 -24.06 -9.55 5.78
N LEU A 10 -25.37 -9.64 6.03
CA LEU A 10 -26.31 -8.54 5.82
C LEU A 10 -26.45 -7.60 7.02
N SER A 11 -25.81 -7.89 8.16
CA SER A 11 -25.78 -6.97 9.30
C SER A 11 -24.97 -5.71 8.97
N GLU A 12 -25.07 -4.70 9.82
CA GLU A 12 -24.34 -3.45 9.66
C GLU A 12 -22.82 -3.70 9.66
N THR A 13 -22.34 -4.44 10.66
CA THR A 13 -20.94 -4.87 10.75
C THR A 13 -20.56 -5.76 9.57
N GLY A 14 -21.43 -6.69 9.16
CA GLY A 14 -21.21 -7.60 8.02
C GLY A 14 -21.01 -6.87 6.70
N LYS A 15 -21.75 -5.78 6.47
CA LYS A 15 -21.59 -4.89 5.30
C LYS A 15 -20.30 -4.09 5.36
N ARG A 16 -19.92 -3.57 6.54
CA ARG A 16 -18.63 -2.88 6.74
C ARG A 16 -17.46 -3.83 6.45
N LEU A 17 -17.50 -5.04 6.99
CA LEU A 17 -16.49 -6.08 6.77
C LEU A 17 -16.41 -6.49 5.30
N ARG A 18 -17.56 -6.63 4.61
CA ARG A 18 -17.58 -6.89 3.16
C ARG A 18 -16.90 -5.77 2.37
N LYS A 19 -17.20 -4.50 2.66
CA LYS A 19 -16.57 -3.35 2.00
C LYS A 19 -15.06 -3.34 2.25
N PHE A 20 -14.64 -3.58 3.49
CA PHE A 20 -13.24 -3.71 3.87
C PHE A 20 -12.55 -4.81 3.07
N ASN A 21 -13.15 -6.01 3.01
CA ASN A 21 -12.59 -7.14 2.27
C ASN A 21 -12.45 -6.86 0.76
N SER A 22 -13.46 -6.24 0.15
CA SER A 22 -13.39 -5.84 -1.27
C SER A 22 -12.26 -4.83 -1.52
N GLN A 23 -12.07 -3.86 -0.62
CA GLN A 23 -10.96 -2.90 -0.72
C GLN A 23 -9.60 -3.56 -0.46
N ALA A 24 -9.52 -4.53 0.46
CA ALA A 24 -8.32 -5.31 0.73
C ALA A 24 -7.87 -6.10 -0.51
N ILE A 25 -8.81 -6.80 -1.17
CA ILE A 25 -8.52 -7.54 -2.41
C ILE A 25 -8.01 -6.60 -3.51
N LEU A 26 -8.63 -5.44 -3.69
CA LEU A 26 -8.17 -4.44 -4.67
C LEU A 26 -6.79 -3.88 -4.33
N SER A 27 -6.51 -3.68 -3.04
CA SER A 27 -5.24 -3.12 -2.56
C SER A 27 -4.09 -4.12 -2.76
N LEU A 28 -4.32 -5.40 -2.48
CA LEU A 28 -3.38 -6.50 -2.79
C LEU A 28 -3.08 -6.56 -4.29
N ARG A 29 -4.11 -6.56 -5.14
CA ARG A 29 -3.92 -6.57 -6.60
C ARG A 29 -3.09 -5.41 -7.11
N ARG A 30 -3.25 -4.22 -6.51
CA ARG A 30 -2.46 -3.02 -6.87
C ARG A 30 -1.01 -3.14 -6.40
N ALA A 31 -0.78 -3.68 -5.20
CA ALA A 31 0.57 -3.95 -4.70
C ALA A 31 1.29 -5.00 -5.56
N ASP A 32 0.61 -6.11 -5.90
CA ASP A 32 1.14 -7.14 -6.80
C ASP A 32 1.49 -6.56 -8.18
N ALA A 33 0.60 -5.75 -8.76
CA ALA A 33 0.82 -5.12 -10.05
C ALA A 33 1.99 -4.12 -10.02
N TYR A 34 2.15 -3.40 -8.91
CA TYR A 34 3.30 -2.53 -8.71
C TYR A 34 4.61 -3.33 -8.61
N ALA A 35 4.66 -4.36 -7.76
CA ALA A 35 5.85 -5.20 -7.59
C ALA A 35 6.27 -5.84 -8.92
N LYS A 36 5.32 -6.43 -9.66
CA LYS A 36 5.56 -6.99 -11.00
C LYS A 36 6.07 -5.95 -11.99
N ARG A 37 5.50 -4.74 -11.99
CA ARG A 37 5.94 -3.64 -12.87
C ARG A 37 7.38 -3.21 -12.56
N MET A 38 7.78 -3.26 -11.29
CA MET A 38 9.14 -2.93 -10.88
C MET A 38 10.13 -4.07 -11.19
N GLY A 39 9.66 -5.27 -11.54
CA GLY A 39 10.48 -6.44 -11.79
C GLY A 39 10.81 -7.25 -10.53
N ALA A 40 10.09 -7.00 -9.44
CA ALA A 40 10.23 -7.75 -8.19
C ALA A 40 9.44 -9.07 -8.25
N VAL A 41 9.96 -10.10 -7.56
CA VAL A 41 9.31 -11.42 -7.44
C VAL A 41 8.36 -11.48 -6.24
N ALA A 42 8.65 -10.71 -5.20
CA ALA A 42 7.84 -10.59 -4.00
C ALA A 42 7.98 -9.19 -3.39
N TYR A 43 7.16 -8.92 -2.37
CA TYR A 43 7.23 -7.69 -1.60
C TYR A 43 6.80 -7.93 -0.16
N HIS A 44 7.23 -7.03 0.72
CA HIS A 44 6.74 -6.92 2.07
C HIS A 44 5.89 -5.66 2.22
N SER A 45 4.76 -5.79 2.90
CA SER A 45 3.94 -4.65 3.35
C SER A 45 4.42 -4.17 4.74
N SER A 46 3.87 -3.06 5.23
CA SER A 46 4.15 -2.60 6.59
C SER A 46 3.53 -3.54 7.64
N ASN A 47 4.05 -3.51 8.87
CA ASN A 47 3.60 -4.41 9.94
C ASN A 47 2.11 -4.26 10.30
N ASP A 48 1.55 -3.05 10.19
CA ASP A 48 0.12 -2.79 10.42
C ASP A 48 -0.73 -3.00 9.15
N ALA A 49 -0.13 -3.32 7.99
CA ALA A 49 -0.91 -3.58 6.78
C ALA A 49 -1.58 -4.96 6.84
N PHE A 50 -2.91 -4.96 6.86
CA PHE A 50 -3.70 -6.16 6.59
C PHE A 50 -3.61 -6.54 5.10
N ALA A 51 -3.64 -5.55 4.21
CA ALA A 51 -3.62 -5.77 2.77
C ALA A 51 -3.12 -4.53 2.01
N GLY A 52 -2.38 -4.78 0.92
CA GLY A 52 -1.84 -3.73 0.07
C GLY A 52 -0.60 -3.04 0.65
N GLY A 53 -0.26 -1.90 0.06
CA GLY A 53 1.02 -1.22 0.30
C GLY A 53 2.24 -2.03 -0.14
N VAL A 54 3.36 -1.34 -0.31
CA VAL A 54 4.68 -1.97 -0.48
C VAL A 54 5.68 -1.18 0.35
N ALA A 55 6.21 -1.83 1.39
CA ALA A 55 7.33 -1.32 2.17
C ALA A 55 8.64 -1.66 1.47
N PHE A 56 8.83 -2.93 1.10
CA PHE A 56 10.04 -3.41 0.45
C PHE A 56 9.76 -4.36 -0.71
N LEU A 57 10.68 -4.41 -1.67
CA LEU A 57 10.65 -5.27 -2.85
C LEU A 57 11.76 -6.32 -2.75
N ILE A 58 11.47 -7.54 -3.20
CA ILE A 58 12.44 -8.63 -3.32
C ILE A 58 12.65 -8.92 -4.79
N PHE A 59 13.91 -9.03 -5.21
CA PHE A 59 14.29 -9.31 -6.59
C PHE A 59 15.09 -10.60 -6.68
N GLU A 60 14.86 -11.38 -7.74
CA GLU A 60 15.66 -12.59 -8.01
C GLU A 60 17.11 -12.26 -8.40
N LYS A 61 17.31 -11.11 -9.06
CA LYS A 61 18.61 -10.57 -9.43
C LYS A 61 18.74 -9.15 -8.89
N GLU A 62 19.95 -8.75 -8.55
CA GLU A 62 20.21 -7.41 -8.02
C GLU A 62 19.63 -6.33 -8.97
N PRO A 63 18.73 -5.47 -8.45
CA PRO A 63 18.11 -4.43 -9.26
C PRO A 63 19.10 -3.29 -9.53
N ASN A 64 18.76 -2.40 -10.47
CA ASN A 64 19.62 -1.26 -10.78
C ASN A 64 19.82 -0.38 -9.53
N PRO A 65 21.06 -0.23 -9.00
CA PRO A 65 21.33 0.48 -7.75
C PRO A 65 21.04 1.99 -7.84
N ALA A 66 20.94 2.52 -9.05
CA ALA A 66 20.58 3.91 -9.27
C ALA A 66 19.06 4.17 -9.22
N VAL A 67 18.25 3.09 -9.15
CA VAL A 67 16.79 3.16 -8.98
C VAL A 67 16.37 2.60 -7.62
N PHE A 68 17.03 1.54 -7.16
CA PHE A 68 16.71 0.85 -5.91
C PHE A 68 17.94 0.76 -5.02
N ARG A 69 17.75 0.85 -3.71
CA ARG A 69 18.80 0.62 -2.71
C ARG A 69 18.40 -0.51 -1.79
N VAL A 70 19.38 -1.18 -1.21
CA VAL A 70 19.12 -2.14 -0.12
C VAL A 70 18.58 -1.36 1.07
N ALA A 71 17.38 -1.73 1.51
CA ALA A 71 16.71 -1.13 2.67
C ALA A 71 17.00 -1.92 3.94
N THR A 72 16.88 -3.25 3.86
CA THR A 72 17.04 -4.16 4.99
C THR A 72 17.26 -5.60 4.49
N LYS A 73 17.45 -6.53 5.42
CA LYS A 73 17.51 -7.97 5.19
C LYS A 73 16.44 -8.65 6.05
N ILE A 74 15.58 -9.47 5.45
CA ILE A 74 14.53 -10.23 6.13
C ILE A 74 14.69 -11.70 5.73
N ASP A 75 14.78 -12.62 6.69
CA ASP A 75 14.90 -14.06 6.44
C ASP A 75 16.00 -14.43 5.43
N ASP A 76 17.16 -13.78 5.57
CA ASP A 76 18.31 -13.86 4.69
C ASP A 76 18.14 -13.34 3.24
N GLU A 77 16.98 -12.78 2.90
CA GLU A 77 16.72 -12.12 1.62
C GLU A 77 16.99 -10.61 1.69
N LEU A 78 17.62 -10.06 0.64
CA LEU A 78 17.83 -8.62 0.51
C LEU A 78 16.54 -7.94 0.06
N CYS A 79 16.09 -6.99 0.87
CA CYS A 79 14.90 -6.21 0.62
C CYS A 79 15.29 -4.81 0.14
N TYR A 80 14.67 -4.38 -0.94
CA TYR A 80 15.00 -3.13 -1.63
C TYR A 80 13.87 -2.12 -1.54
N GLU A 81 14.22 -0.85 -1.59
CA GLU A 81 13.28 0.27 -1.74
C GLU A 81 13.77 1.22 -2.84
N PRO A 82 12.92 2.11 -3.37
CA PRO A 82 13.37 3.16 -4.27
C PRO A 82 14.50 3.98 -3.62
N ASN A 83 15.54 4.26 -4.40
CA ASN A 83 16.74 4.99 -3.96
C ASN A 83 16.52 6.52 -3.86
N VAL A 84 15.26 6.93 -3.65
CA VAL A 84 14.87 8.31 -3.39
C VAL A 84 13.69 8.27 -2.43
N LYS A 85 13.56 9.32 -1.62
CA LYS A 85 12.38 9.54 -0.79
C LYS A 85 11.67 10.78 -1.26
N LEU A 86 10.35 10.70 -1.37
CA LEU A 86 9.50 11.82 -1.71
C LEU A 86 8.79 12.28 -0.45
N ASP A 87 8.99 13.53 -0.10
CA ASP A 87 8.18 14.22 0.90
C ASP A 87 7.36 15.29 0.20
N SER A 88 6.09 15.44 0.58
CA SER A 88 5.23 16.46 0.00
C SER A 88 4.45 17.15 1.10
N GLY A 89 4.36 18.46 1.00
CA GLY A 89 3.76 19.25 2.05
C GLY A 89 3.27 20.59 1.54
N VAL A 90 2.96 21.46 2.49
CA VAL A 90 2.65 22.87 2.26
C VAL A 90 3.54 23.74 3.14
N VAL A 91 3.91 24.91 2.61
CA VAL A 91 4.67 25.94 3.31
C VAL A 91 3.91 27.26 3.28
N VAL A 92 4.02 28.03 4.38
CA VAL A 92 3.44 29.37 4.47
C VAL A 92 4.29 30.34 3.64
N VAL A 93 3.65 31.13 2.79
CA VAL A 93 4.32 32.12 1.92
C VAL A 93 3.67 33.48 2.04
N LYS A 94 4.44 34.53 1.74
CA LYS A 94 3.85 35.85 1.48
C LYS A 94 3.51 35.94 -0.01
N LYS A 95 2.36 36.52 -0.34
CA LYS A 95 1.88 36.62 -1.73
C LYS A 95 2.89 37.27 -2.69
N ASN A 96 3.75 38.16 -2.18
CA ASN A 96 4.74 38.89 -2.97
C ASN A 96 6.17 38.29 -2.89
N GLU A 97 6.38 37.26 -2.07
CA GLU A 97 7.68 36.60 -1.87
C GLU A 97 7.47 35.08 -1.98
N LEU A 98 7.41 34.60 -3.22
CA LEU A 98 7.27 33.16 -3.48
C LEU A 98 8.65 32.48 -3.37
N PRO A 99 8.70 31.26 -2.81
CA PRO A 99 9.93 30.48 -2.78
C PRO A 99 10.39 30.14 -4.20
N LYS A 100 11.70 30.00 -4.36
CA LYS A 100 12.31 29.48 -5.60
C LYS A 100 12.58 27.99 -5.41
N ASP A 101 12.54 27.25 -6.51
CA ASP A 101 12.91 25.84 -6.50
C ASP A 101 14.36 25.65 -6.04
N ASP A 102 14.53 24.73 -5.10
CA ASP A 102 15.83 24.22 -4.67
C ASP A 102 16.15 22.94 -5.48
N PRO A 103 17.44 22.52 -5.57
CA PRO A 103 17.83 21.33 -6.32
C PRO A 103 17.08 20.04 -5.92
N ASP A 104 16.60 19.98 -4.68
CA ASP A 104 15.90 18.87 -4.06
C ASP A 104 14.47 19.22 -3.62
N CYS A 105 13.97 20.43 -3.89
CA CYS A 105 12.62 20.86 -3.47
C CYS A 105 11.94 21.73 -4.53
N LEU A 106 10.81 21.25 -5.04
CA LEU A 106 10.00 21.93 -6.04
C LEU A 106 8.76 22.55 -5.40
N TYR A 107 8.45 23.80 -5.72
CA TYR A 107 7.28 24.51 -5.19
C TYR A 107 6.23 24.72 -6.29
N ASP A 108 4.96 24.42 -5.98
CA ASP A 108 3.84 24.71 -6.88
C ASP A 108 3.41 26.17 -6.78
N CYS A 109 4.18 27.05 -7.42
CA CYS A 109 3.91 28.48 -7.48
C CYS A 109 2.72 28.86 -8.38
N SER A 110 2.08 27.89 -9.05
CA SER A 110 0.94 28.15 -9.93
C SER A 110 -0.36 28.40 -9.15
N LYS A 111 -0.45 27.88 -7.92
CA LYS A 111 -1.66 27.95 -7.09
C LYS A 111 -1.33 28.32 -5.65
N LEU A 112 -1.86 29.47 -5.22
CA LEU A 112 -1.93 29.81 -3.80
C LEU A 112 -3.11 29.08 -3.16
N LEU A 113 -2.83 28.36 -2.08
CA LEU A 113 -3.81 27.65 -1.26
C LEU A 113 -4.22 28.52 -0.08
N SER A 114 -5.49 28.42 0.29
CA SER A 114 -6.06 29.06 1.47
C SER A 114 -5.95 28.16 2.70
N TRP A 115 -6.21 28.70 3.90
CA TRP A 115 -6.28 27.88 5.12
C TRP A 115 -7.27 26.72 5.01
N ALA A 116 -8.43 26.94 4.36
CA ALA A 116 -9.44 25.90 4.17
C ALA A 116 -8.91 24.71 3.34
N ASP A 117 -8.00 24.95 2.40
CA ASP A 117 -7.42 23.90 1.54
C ASP A 117 -6.36 23.05 2.26
N VAL A 118 -5.77 23.57 3.33
CA VAL A 118 -4.59 22.97 3.97
C VAL A 118 -4.79 22.55 5.41
N ARG A 119 -5.79 23.07 6.12
CA ARG A 119 -5.97 22.83 7.57
C ARG A 119 -5.93 21.35 7.96
N ASP A 120 -6.46 20.47 7.12
CA ASP A 120 -6.58 19.03 7.39
C ASP A 120 -5.35 18.23 6.90
N ARG A 121 -4.33 18.88 6.32
CA ARG A 121 -3.12 18.21 5.80
C ARG A 121 -2.12 17.82 6.87
N TYR A 122 -2.13 18.49 8.02
CA TYR A 122 -1.20 18.25 9.11
C TYR A 122 -1.91 18.20 10.46
N SER A 123 -1.25 17.59 11.44
CA SER A 123 -1.72 17.56 12.82
C SER A 123 -1.79 18.96 13.43
N LEU A 124 -2.64 19.13 14.46
CA LEU A 124 -2.73 20.38 15.22
C LEU A 124 -1.38 20.78 15.83
N ALA A 125 -0.57 19.82 16.30
CA ALA A 125 0.76 20.08 16.83
C ALA A 125 1.72 20.65 15.78
N THR A 126 1.66 20.13 14.55
CA THR A 126 2.44 20.66 13.42
C THR A 126 2.00 22.09 13.09
N TRP A 127 0.69 22.32 13.03
CA TRP A 127 0.16 23.66 12.74
C TRP A 127 0.43 24.66 13.85
N ALA A 128 0.38 24.25 15.12
CA ALA A 128 0.72 25.09 16.27
C ALA A 128 2.16 25.59 16.19
N LYS A 129 3.11 24.71 15.84
CA LYS A 129 4.51 25.08 15.59
C LYS A 129 4.62 26.08 14.44
N THR A 130 3.97 25.82 13.31
CA THR A 130 3.98 26.73 12.16
C THR A 130 3.35 28.09 12.48
N ALA A 131 2.34 28.12 13.35
CA ALA A 131 1.67 29.34 13.83
C ALA A 131 2.41 30.03 15.01
N ASN A 132 3.57 29.50 15.43
CA ASN A 132 4.36 29.96 16.58
C ASN A 132 3.54 30.04 17.88
N ILE A 133 2.77 29.00 18.19
CA ILE A 133 2.04 28.84 19.46
C ILE A 133 2.92 28.01 20.41
N THR A 134 3.44 28.66 21.44
CA THR A 134 4.46 28.10 22.36
C THR A 134 3.89 27.31 23.53
N ASP A 135 2.60 27.48 23.81
CA ASP A 135 1.85 26.90 24.93
C ASP A 135 0.77 25.90 24.46
N ALA A 136 0.95 25.36 23.25
CA ALA A 136 0.00 24.44 22.62
C ALA A 136 -0.28 23.17 23.45
N ASP A 137 0.67 22.75 24.28
CA ASP A 137 0.58 21.61 25.21
C ASP A 137 -0.35 21.86 26.41
N LYS A 138 -0.64 23.13 26.72
CA LYS A 138 -1.50 23.55 27.83
C LYS A 138 -2.93 23.86 27.40
N MET A 139 -3.19 23.87 26.10
CA MET A 139 -4.50 24.20 25.52
C MET A 139 -5.34 22.93 25.34
N THR A 140 -6.66 23.07 25.48
CA THR A 140 -7.58 22.03 24.99
C THR A 140 -7.56 21.98 23.47
N GLU A 141 -7.96 20.84 22.88
CA GLU A 141 -7.93 20.65 21.42
C GLU A 141 -8.73 21.73 20.68
N ASP A 142 -9.92 22.06 21.19
CA ASP A 142 -10.80 23.08 20.59
C ASP A 142 -10.17 24.48 20.64
N ALA A 143 -9.63 24.88 21.80
CA ALA A 143 -8.98 26.17 21.96
C ALA A 143 -7.73 26.30 21.07
N LEU A 144 -6.95 25.22 20.95
CA LEU A 144 -5.78 25.16 20.07
C LEU A 144 -6.21 25.31 18.60
N ARG A 145 -7.27 24.62 18.19
CA ARG A 145 -7.82 24.68 16.83
C ARG A 145 -8.30 26.10 16.48
N GLU A 146 -8.97 26.77 17.40
CA GLU A 146 -9.41 28.17 17.23
C GLU A 146 -8.22 29.13 17.08
N GLU A 147 -7.22 29.04 17.96
CA GLU A 147 -6.05 29.93 17.93
C GLU A 147 -5.20 29.70 16.68
N ILE A 148 -5.00 28.45 16.26
CA ILE A 148 -4.36 28.13 14.97
C ILE A 148 -5.14 28.78 13.82
N THR A 149 -6.46 28.58 13.78
CA THR A 149 -7.30 29.12 12.70
C THR A 149 -7.21 30.64 12.65
N LYS A 150 -7.24 31.31 13.79
CA LYS A 150 -7.10 32.76 13.89
C LYS A 150 -5.78 33.26 13.29
N ARG A 151 -4.65 32.57 13.52
CA ARG A 151 -3.32 32.96 13.01
C ARG A 151 -3.07 32.59 11.56
N MET A 152 -3.76 31.54 11.07
CA MET A 152 -3.49 30.93 9.78
C MET A 152 -4.51 31.29 8.68
N LYS A 153 -5.73 31.72 9.05
CA LYS A 153 -6.83 31.99 8.10
C LYS A 153 -6.47 32.94 6.95
N ASP A 154 -5.66 33.96 7.23
CA ASP A 154 -5.29 35.02 6.26
C ASP A 154 -3.91 34.76 5.62
N ARG A 155 -3.29 33.60 5.91
CA ARG A 155 -2.00 33.21 5.33
C ARG A 155 -2.21 32.55 3.97
N ASN A 156 -1.19 32.65 3.12
CA ASN A 156 -1.15 31.94 1.85
C ASN A 156 -0.21 30.75 1.98
N PHE A 157 -0.54 29.68 1.27
CA PHE A 157 0.24 28.44 1.29
C PHE A 157 0.56 28.00 -0.14
N ILE A 158 1.70 27.34 -0.30
CA ILE A 158 2.08 26.66 -1.56
C ILE A 158 2.44 25.22 -1.23
N SER A 159 2.07 24.30 -2.12
CA SER A 159 2.51 22.91 -2.00
C SER A 159 3.97 22.75 -2.43
N TYR A 160 4.72 21.90 -1.75
CA TYR A 160 6.08 21.53 -2.17
C TYR A 160 6.20 20.02 -2.36
N LEU A 161 7.15 19.60 -3.19
CA LEU A 161 7.64 18.24 -3.33
C LEU A 161 9.16 18.24 -3.11
N ARG A 162 9.60 17.58 -2.05
CA ARG A 162 11.01 17.39 -1.71
C ARG A 162 11.45 15.99 -2.08
N ILE A 163 12.63 15.88 -2.69
CA ILE A 163 13.27 14.64 -3.11
C ILE A 163 14.54 14.47 -2.28
N SER A 164 14.50 13.61 -1.26
CA SER A 164 15.66 13.30 -0.45
C SER A 164 16.34 12.00 -0.89
N ASP A 165 17.55 11.80 -0.37
CA ASP A 165 18.40 10.63 -0.58
C ASP A 165 18.76 10.30 -2.04
N MET A 166 18.76 11.30 -2.93
CA MET A 166 19.23 11.09 -4.30
C MET A 166 20.66 10.53 -4.29
N PRO A 167 20.93 9.44 -5.03
CA PRO A 167 22.26 8.84 -5.02
C PRO A 167 23.31 9.84 -5.47
N ALA A 168 24.45 9.80 -4.79
CA ALA A 168 25.60 10.57 -5.20
C ALA A 168 25.93 10.23 -6.67
N PRO A 169 26.31 11.23 -7.47
CA PRO A 169 26.69 11.07 -8.88
C PRO A 169 27.62 9.88 -9.19
N ASP A 170 28.45 9.50 -8.23
CA ASP A 170 29.56 8.57 -8.40
C ASP A 170 29.18 7.07 -8.25
N LEU A 171 27.94 6.75 -7.91
CA LEU A 171 27.45 5.36 -7.86
C LEU A 171 27.24 4.74 -9.26
N VAL A 172 27.49 5.50 -10.34
CA VAL A 172 27.55 5.04 -11.72
C VAL A 172 29.00 4.79 -12.15
N GLN A 173 29.81 4.13 -11.31
CA GLN A 173 31.05 3.53 -11.84
C GLN A 173 30.67 2.24 -12.55
N SER A 174 30.56 2.32 -13.88
CA SER A 174 30.71 1.13 -14.70
C SER A 174 32.08 0.51 -14.38
N HIS A 175 32.10 -0.77 -14.03
CA HIS A 175 33.33 -1.54 -14.03
C HIS A 175 33.89 -1.60 -15.47
N GLN A 176 34.62 -0.57 -15.87
CA GLN A 176 35.60 -0.66 -16.95
C GLN A 176 36.96 -0.30 -16.36
N LEU A 177 37.62 -1.34 -15.84
CA LEU A 177 39.04 -1.33 -15.57
C LEU A 177 39.81 -1.11 -16.89
N ARG A 178 40.07 0.15 -17.25
CA ARG A 178 41.17 0.47 -18.17
C ARG A 178 42.34 0.98 -17.35
N LYS A 179 43.43 0.20 -17.37
CA LYS A 179 44.74 0.56 -16.84
C LYS A 179 45.20 1.89 -17.46
N GLY A 180 45.48 2.90 -16.64
CA GLY A 180 46.53 3.87 -16.97
C GLY A 180 46.17 5.36 -17.11
N SER A 181 45.05 5.87 -16.61
CA SER A 181 44.78 7.32 -16.65
C SER A 181 44.35 7.90 -15.31
N ARG A 182 44.88 9.07 -14.97
CA ARG A 182 44.49 9.88 -13.79
C ARG A 182 42.97 10.03 -13.78
N VAL A 183 42.33 9.47 -12.76
CA VAL A 183 40.88 9.55 -12.55
C VAL A 183 40.56 10.98 -12.11
N HIS A 184 40.12 11.81 -13.05
CA HIS A 184 39.36 13.01 -12.70
C HIS A 184 37.98 12.55 -12.24
N LEU A 185 37.79 12.43 -10.92
CA LEU A 185 36.48 12.27 -10.29
C LEU A 185 35.69 13.56 -10.53
N ARG A 186 35.03 13.64 -11.68
CA ARG A 186 34.00 14.64 -11.94
C ARG A 186 32.71 14.05 -11.42
N ALA A 187 32.10 14.68 -10.42
CA ALA A 187 30.79 14.31 -9.90
C ALA A 187 29.74 14.35 -11.03
N VAL A 188 29.49 13.22 -11.71
CA VAL A 188 28.52 13.11 -12.80
C VAL A 188 27.13 12.89 -12.22
N ARG A 189 26.33 13.97 -12.07
CA ARG A 189 24.93 13.88 -11.58
C ARG A 189 24.23 12.66 -12.22
N PRO A 190 23.45 11.85 -11.46
CA PRO A 190 22.69 10.75 -12.04
C PRO A 190 21.95 11.25 -13.28
N SER A 191 22.02 10.53 -14.40
CA SER A 191 21.34 10.99 -15.61
C SER A 191 19.86 11.27 -15.29
N VAL A 192 19.29 12.34 -15.86
CA VAL A 192 17.90 12.76 -15.59
C VAL A 192 16.91 11.59 -15.73
N LYS A 193 17.19 10.66 -16.66
CA LYS A 193 16.40 9.44 -16.89
C LYS A 193 16.37 8.50 -15.68
N VAL A 194 17.48 8.35 -14.97
CA VAL A 194 17.61 7.44 -13.82
C VAL A 194 16.93 8.04 -12.59
N ALA A 195 17.17 9.32 -12.31
CA ALA A 195 16.46 10.04 -11.24
C ALA A 195 14.94 10.03 -11.47
N SER A 196 14.49 10.24 -12.72
CA SER A 196 13.08 10.15 -13.10
C SER A 196 12.47 8.77 -12.81
N ARG A 197 13.21 7.68 -13.04
CA ARG A 197 12.73 6.32 -12.75
C ARG A 197 12.60 6.06 -11.25
N ALA A 198 13.58 6.47 -10.44
CA ALA A 198 13.53 6.33 -8.99
C ALA A 198 12.35 7.12 -8.40
N VAL A 199 12.18 8.39 -8.81
CA VAL A 199 11.06 9.25 -8.41
C VAL A 199 9.72 8.64 -8.82
N THR A 200 9.62 8.09 -10.03
CA THR A 200 8.39 7.43 -10.49
C THR A 200 8.09 6.18 -9.66
N ALA A 201 9.11 5.37 -9.35
CA ALA A 201 8.94 4.17 -8.53
C ALA A 201 8.45 4.52 -7.12
N GLU A 202 9.02 5.55 -6.49
CA GLU A 202 8.61 6.00 -5.16
C GLU A 202 7.22 6.64 -5.16
N ARG A 203 6.91 7.49 -6.13
CA ARG A 203 5.57 8.10 -6.27
C ARG A 203 4.49 7.03 -6.45
N GLN A 204 4.76 6.02 -7.27
CA GLN A 204 3.83 4.91 -7.46
C GLN A 204 3.69 4.07 -6.19
N ARG A 205 4.78 3.87 -5.42
CA ARG A 205 4.76 3.16 -4.13
C ARG A 205 3.88 3.87 -3.10
N MET A 206 4.06 5.18 -2.95
CA MET A 206 3.30 6.00 -2.00
C MET A 206 1.80 6.09 -2.34
N ALA A 207 1.44 5.95 -3.62
CA ALA A 207 0.05 5.96 -4.06
C ALA A 207 -0.68 4.62 -3.84
N LEU A 208 0.00 3.58 -3.34
CA LEU A 208 -0.61 2.29 -3.09
C LEU A 208 -1.54 2.38 -1.87
N PRO A 209 -2.81 1.93 -2.00
CA PRO A 209 -3.71 1.86 -0.86
C PRO A 209 -3.23 0.82 0.14
N ILE A 210 -3.40 1.14 1.43
CA ILE A 210 -3.09 0.26 2.56
C ILE A 210 -4.36 0.09 3.37
N MET A 211 -4.78 -1.15 3.56
CA MET A 211 -5.81 -1.50 4.53
C MET A 211 -5.11 -1.91 5.81
N SER A 212 -5.35 -1.22 6.92
CA SER A 212 -4.69 -1.52 8.19
C SER A 212 -5.41 -2.58 9.00
N ILE A 213 -4.65 -3.31 9.82
CA ILE A 213 -5.17 -4.20 10.86
C ILE A 213 -5.99 -3.38 11.86
N SER A 214 -5.52 -2.18 12.19
CA SER A 214 -6.25 -1.23 13.05
C SER A 214 -7.66 -0.91 12.53
N SER A 215 -7.84 -0.66 11.22
CA SER A 215 -9.17 -0.44 10.63
C SER A 215 -10.05 -1.70 10.64
N LEU A 216 -9.46 -2.90 10.51
CA LEU A 216 -10.19 -4.15 10.67
C LEU A 216 -10.68 -4.31 12.12
N LEU A 217 -9.80 -4.09 13.09
CA LEU A 217 -10.12 -4.21 14.51
C LEU A 217 -11.18 -3.20 14.96
N ASP A 218 -11.19 -1.99 14.42
CA ASP A 218 -12.28 -1.02 14.63
C ASP A 218 -13.64 -1.60 14.23
N ILE A 219 -13.72 -2.26 13.06
CA ILE A 219 -14.94 -2.92 12.60
C ILE A 219 -15.33 -4.05 13.53
N LEU A 220 -14.37 -4.90 13.92
CA LEU A 220 -14.64 -6.10 14.72
C LEU A 220 -15.05 -5.76 16.16
N THR A 221 -14.34 -4.84 16.81
CA THR A 221 -14.56 -4.46 18.21
C THR A 221 -15.69 -3.43 18.40
N GLY A 222 -16.29 -2.94 17.31
CA GLY A 222 -17.31 -1.89 17.36
C GLY A 222 -16.74 -0.54 17.79
N GLY A 223 -15.45 -0.27 17.51
CA GLY A 223 -14.76 0.96 17.88
C GLY A 223 -14.15 0.98 19.28
N ASN A 224 -14.06 -0.17 19.97
CA ASN A 224 -13.39 -0.25 21.26
C ASN A 224 -11.86 -0.31 21.08
N THR A 225 -11.24 0.87 21.06
CA THR A 225 -9.80 1.05 20.79
C THR A 225 -8.89 0.42 21.85
N ALA A 226 -9.32 0.34 23.11
CA ALA A 226 -8.55 -0.29 24.18
C ALA A 226 -8.39 -1.80 23.92
N VAL A 227 -9.49 -2.47 23.58
CA VAL A 227 -9.49 -3.91 23.27
C VAL A 227 -8.77 -4.18 21.95
N ALA A 228 -8.93 -3.30 20.95
CA ALA A 228 -8.22 -3.43 19.68
C ALA A 228 -6.68 -3.39 19.87
N ALA A 229 -6.18 -2.54 20.76
CA ALA A 229 -4.75 -2.40 21.02
C ALA A 229 -4.10 -3.66 21.64
N GLU A 230 -4.88 -4.54 22.27
CA GLU A 230 -4.41 -5.79 22.87
C GLU A 230 -4.23 -6.92 21.84
N CYS A 231 -4.63 -6.71 20.57
CA CYS A 231 -4.59 -7.74 19.55
C CYS A 231 -3.17 -7.96 19.02
N GLY A 232 -2.56 -9.07 19.42
CA GLY A 232 -1.19 -9.44 19.02
C GLY A 232 -1.08 -10.19 17.68
N THR A 233 -2.19 -10.59 17.06
CA THR A 233 -2.17 -11.29 15.77
C THR A 233 -3.16 -10.70 14.77
N THR A 234 -2.89 -10.90 13.49
CA THR A 234 -3.78 -10.50 12.40
C THR A 234 -5.05 -11.36 12.43
N PRO A 235 -6.25 -10.77 12.55
CA PRO A 235 -7.50 -11.53 12.51
C PRO A 235 -7.68 -12.26 11.18
N ILE A 236 -8.24 -13.47 11.23
CA ILE A 236 -8.57 -14.27 10.05
C ILE A 236 -10.08 -14.24 9.90
N PHE A 237 -10.57 -13.95 8.71
CA PHE A 237 -12.00 -14.01 8.43
C PHE A 237 -12.31 -14.55 7.04
N PHE A 238 -13.46 -15.18 6.90
CA PHE A 238 -13.94 -15.69 5.62
C PHE A 238 -15.46 -15.74 5.54
N GLU A 239 -16.01 -15.44 4.36
CA GLU A 239 -17.44 -15.62 4.08
C GLU A 239 -17.74 -17.07 3.68
N TRP A 240 -18.80 -17.64 4.26
CA TRP A 240 -19.38 -18.92 3.86
C TRP A 240 -20.87 -18.98 4.17
N LYS A 241 -21.69 -19.45 3.22
CA LYS A 241 -23.16 -19.57 3.36
C LYS A 241 -23.81 -18.39 4.10
N ARG A 242 -23.60 -17.17 3.58
CA ARG A 242 -24.16 -15.88 4.10
C ARG A 242 -23.70 -15.45 5.49
N ASN A 243 -22.67 -16.07 6.04
CA ASN A 243 -22.05 -15.66 7.30
C ASN A 243 -20.56 -15.41 7.11
N TRP A 244 -20.05 -14.41 7.82
CA TRP A 244 -18.63 -14.26 8.09
C TRP A 244 -18.26 -15.12 9.28
N TYR A 245 -17.16 -15.84 9.17
CA TYR A 245 -16.51 -16.56 10.25
C TYR A 245 -15.21 -15.84 10.55
N ILE A 246 -14.98 -15.50 11.82
CA ILE A 246 -13.89 -14.62 12.25
C ILE A 246 -13.14 -15.30 13.40
N GLY A 247 -11.82 -15.33 13.33
CA GLY A 247 -10.91 -15.74 14.39
C GLY A 247 -10.01 -14.59 14.78
N VAL A 248 -9.91 -14.30 16.08
CA VAL A 248 -9.22 -13.13 16.62
C VAL A 248 -8.68 -13.43 18.04
N ASP A 249 -7.72 -12.65 18.51
CA ASP A 249 -7.10 -12.84 19.84
C ASP A 249 -7.73 -12.04 20.98
N VAL A 250 -8.63 -11.11 20.65
CA VAL A 250 -9.30 -10.22 21.59
C VAL A 250 -10.82 -10.44 21.55
N PRO A 251 -11.54 -10.22 22.65
CA PRO A 251 -12.99 -10.36 22.67
C PRO A 251 -13.65 -9.27 21.83
N CYS A 252 -14.63 -9.63 21.02
CA CYS A 252 -15.46 -8.73 20.23
C CYS A 252 -16.91 -8.68 20.73
N ASP A 253 -17.15 -9.03 22.00
CA ASP A 253 -18.50 -9.22 22.55
C ASP A 253 -19.31 -7.91 22.62
N ALA A 254 -18.65 -6.76 22.60
CA ALA A 254 -19.30 -5.45 22.49
C ALA A 254 -19.99 -5.24 21.13
N ASN A 255 -19.62 -6.03 20.12
CA ASN A 255 -20.24 -5.97 18.81
C ASN A 255 -21.53 -6.81 18.78
N LYS A 256 -22.68 -6.13 18.84
CA LYS A 256 -24.03 -6.74 18.86
C LYS A 256 -24.31 -7.69 17.69
N ASP A 257 -23.64 -7.54 16.56
CA ASP A 257 -23.88 -8.36 15.37
C ASP A 257 -23.07 -9.68 15.40
N MET A 258 -22.09 -9.80 16.31
CA MET A 258 -21.19 -10.94 16.41
C MET A 258 -21.71 -11.95 17.43
N GLN A 259 -21.76 -13.22 17.02
CA GLN A 259 -22.10 -14.33 17.90
C GLN A 259 -20.85 -15.18 18.13
N LEU A 260 -20.47 -15.35 19.40
CA LEU A 260 -19.38 -16.26 19.79
C LEU A 260 -19.71 -17.69 19.37
N ILE A 261 -18.72 -18.39 18.84
CA ILE A 261 -18.79 -19.80 18.45
C ILE A 261 -17.58 -20.55 18.98
N GLU A 262 -17.69 -21.88 19.03
CA GLU A 262 -16.56 -22.74 19.37
C GLU A 262 -15.52 -22.78 18.25
N SER A 263 -14.26 -22.99 18.63
CA SER A 263 -13.14 -23.16 17.68
C SER A 263 -13.37 -24.31 16.70
N ALA A 264 -13.96 -25.41 17.17
CA ALA A 264 -14.29 -26.57 16.35
C ALA A 264 -15.27 -26.21 15.23
N ALA A 265 -16.28 -25.38 15.51
CA ALA A 265 -17.23 -24.90 14.51
C ALA A 265 -16.53 -24.01 13.47
N PHE A 266 -15.66 -23.09 13.90
CA PHE A 266 -14.87 -22.27 12.97
C PHE A 266 -13.99 -23.12 12.04
N THR A 267 -13.21 -24.05 12.60
CA THR A 267 -12.32 -24.94 11.83
C THR A 267 -13.11 -25.85 10.89
N PHE A 268 -14.23 -26.40 11.33
CA PHE A 268 -15.11 -27.22 10.48
C PHE A 268 -15.58 -26.43 9.25
N MET A 269 -16.04 -25.19 9.46
CA MET A 269 -16.52 -24.34 8.36
C MET A 269 -15.39 -23.90 7.43
N LEU A 270 -14.20 -23.62 7.96
CA LEU A 270 -13.01 -23.28 7.18
C LEU A 270 -12.60 -24.46 6.28
N ASN A 271 -12.54 -25.67 6.85
CA ASN A 271 -12.20 -26.89 6.12
C ASN A 271 -13.26 -27.24 5.07
N THR A 272 -14.53 -27.10 5.41
CA THR A 272 -15.65 -27.29 4.48
C THR A 272 -15.51 -26.35 3.29
N LYS A 273 -15.29 -25.05 3.53
CA LYS A 273 -15.07 -24.07 2.46
C LYS A 273 -13.88 -24.44 1.57
N LYS A 274 -12.74 -24.80 2.17
CA LYS A 274 -11.54 -25.21 1.42
C LYS A 274 -11.81 -26.42 0.54
N GLN A 275 -12.47 -27.45 1.08
CA GLN A 275 -12.81 -28.66 0.33
C GLN A 275 -13.77 -28.38 -0.82
N THR A 276 -14.80 -27.54 -0.62
CA THR A 276 -15.72 -27.19 -1.69
C THR A 276 -15.03 -26.40 -2.80
N LEU A 277 -14.23 -25.38 -2.46
CA LEU A 277 -13.48 -24.61 -3.45
C LEU A 277 -12.47 -25.47 -4.23
N ALA A 278 -11.83 -26.45 -3.57
CA ALA A 278 -10.91 -27.37 -4.23
C ALA A 278 -11.63 -28.29 -5.22
N ARG A 279 -12.85 -28.74 -4.90
CA ARG A 279 -13.68 -29.53 -5.82
C ARG A 279 -14.12 -28.69 -7.01
N GLU A 280 -14.66 -27.50 -6.77
CA GLU A 280 -15.09 -26.58 -7.84
C GLU A 280 -13.94 -26.22 -8.78
N ALA A 281 -12.72 -26.04 -8.26
CA ALA A 281 -11.53 -25.80 -9.08
C ALA A 281 -11.14 -27.02 -9.92
N ALA A 282 -11.20 -28.24 -9.35
CA ALA A 282 -10.91 -29.46 -10.08
C ALA A 282 -11.93 -29.71 -11.21
N ASP A 283 -13.22 -29.50 -10.94
CA ASP A 283 -14.29 -29.63 -11.92
C ASP A 283 -14.10 -28.62 -13.08
N PHE A 284 -13.70 -27.39 -12.76
CA PHE A 284 -13.40 -26.36 -13.77
C PHE A 284 -12.17 -26.71 -14.62
N ASP A 285 -11.11 -27.23 -14.01
CA ASP A 285 -9.92 -27.67 -14.72
C ASP A 285 -10.21 -28.85 -15.67
N GLU A 286 -11.10 -29.76 -15.28
CA GLU A 286 -11.57 -30.87 -16.12
C GLU A 286 -12.35 -30.33 -17.32
N TYR A 287 -13.30 -29.42 -17.09
CA TYR A 287 -14.05 -28.74 -18.16
C TYR A 287 -13.12 -28.05 -19.18
N CYS A 288 -12.12 -27.29 -18.72
CA CYS A 288 -11.16 -26.63 -19.61
C CYS A 288 -10.32 -27.62 -20.44
N LYS A 289 -10.01 -28.82 -19.91
CA LYS A 289 -9.30 -29.87 -20.66
C LYS A 289 -10.19 -30.47 -21.74
N GLU A 290 -11.46 -30.72 -21.44
CA GLU A 290 -12.43 -31.22 -22.41
C GLU A 290 -12.65 -30.22 -23.55
N GLU A 291 -12.85 -28.93 -23.23
CA GLU A 291 -13.04 -27.87 -24.23
C GLU A 291 -11.81 -27.74 -25.15
N LYS A 292 -10.60 -27.81 -24.58
CA LYS A 292 -9.36 -27.79 -25.36
C LYS A 292 -9.26 -29.01 -26.29
N ALA A 293 -9.58 -30.20 -25.79
CA ALA A 293 -9.54 -31.43 -26.58
C ALA A 293 -10.58 -31.42 -27.72
N GLU A 294 -11.78 -30.90 -27.47
CA GLU A 294 -12.81 -30.74 -28.50
C GLU A 294 -12.38 -29.73 -29.58
N ARG A 295 -11.79 -28.60 -29.18
CA ARG A 295 -11.25 -27.62 -30.11
C ARG A 295 -10.15 -28.20 -31.00
N GLU A 296 -9.26 -29.01 -30.43
CA GLU A 296 -8.22 -29.71 -31.17
C GLU A 296 -8.81 -30.73 -32.16
N ARG A 297 -9.86 -31.46 -31.78
CA ARG A 297 -10.60 -32.37 -32.68
C ARG A 297 -11.25 -31.62 -33.85
N LEU A 298 -11.94 -30.51 -33.58
CA LEU A 298 -12.58 -29.69 -34.62
C LEU A 298 -11.54 -29.10 -35.59
N ILE A 299 -10.37 -28.70 -35.10
CA ILE A 299 -9.26 -28.25 -35.95
C ILE A 299 -8.74 -29.40 -36.83
N ALA A 300 -8.59 -30.60 -36.27
CA ALA A 300 -8.14 -31.77 -37.02
C ALA A 300 -9.17 -32.19 -38.10
N GLU A 301 -10.45 -32.20 -37.75
CA GLU A 301 -11.54 -32.53 -38.66
C GLU A 301 -11.65 -31.49 -39.80
N LYS A 302 -11.56 -30.20 -39.47
CA LYS A 302 -11.54 -29.13 -40.49
C LYS A 302 -10.37 -29.29 -41.45
N LYS A 303 -9.16 -29.59 -40.95
CA LYS A 303 -7.98 -29.85 -41.80
C LYS A 303 -8.21 -31.01 -42.75
N GLU A 304 -8.86 -32.08 -42.30
CA GLU A 304 -9.14 -33.24 -43.15
C GLU A 304 -10.23 -32.93 -44.19
N ILE A 305 -11.28 -32.19 -43.82
CA ILE A 305 -12.30 -31.71 -44.76
C ILE A 305 -11.68 -30.82 -45.85
N ASP A 306 -10.81 -29.87 -45.46
CA ASP A 306 -10.13 -28.97 -46.40
C ASP A 306 -9.22 -29.76 -47.35
N ARG A 307 -8.55 -30.82 -46.86
CA ARG A 307 -7.75 -31.74 -47.68
C ARG A 307 -8.60 -32.51 -48.70
N LEU A 308 -9.81 -32.92 -48.33
CA LEU A 308 -10.73 -33.66 -49.20
C LEU A 308 -11.39 -32.75 -50.26
N LYS A 309 -11.64 -31.47 -49.96
CA LYS A 309 -12.21 -30.49 -50.90
C LYS A 309 -11.20 -29.92 -51.92
N GLY A 310 -9.90 -30.06 -51.67
CA GLY A 310 -8.83 -29.65 -52.58
C GLY A 310 -8.45 -30.71 -53.63
N LYS A 311 -9.22 -31.79 -53.75
CA LYS A 311 -9.13 -32.84 -54.78
C LYS A 311 -10.38 -32.82 -55.66
#